data_AF-A0A7Z3C9X0-F1
#
_entry.id   AF-A0A7Z3C9X0-F1
#
_cell.length_a   1.000
_cell.length_b   1.000
_cell.length_c   1.000
_cell.angle_alpha   90.00
_cell.angle_beta   90.00
_cell.angle_gamma   90.00
#
_symmetry.space_group_name_H-M   'P 1'
#
loop_
_entity.id
_entity.type
_entity.pdbx_description
1 polymer ?
#
loop_
_entity_poly.entity_id
_entity_poly.type
_entity_poly.pdbx_seq_one_letter_code
_entity_poly.pdbx_strand_id
1 'polypeptide(L)' 'MEVSVKDKKRKTKLLLIVELHLEALRLAGNMSANQRRFIEVALTCGPELEPSGLLAGRKS' A
#
# COMPACT_ATOMS: atom_id res chain seq x y z
N MET A 1 35.18 6.89 6.23
CA MET A 1 34.25 5.85 6.74
C MET A 1 33.80 5.02 5.56
N GLU A 2 34.31 3.78 5.42
CA GLU A 2 33.86 2.87 4.38
C GLU A 2 32.42 2.41 4.67
N VAL A 3 31.47 2.89 3.87
CA VAL A 3 30.09 2.40 3.92
C VAL A 3 30.09 0.97 3.39
N SER A 4 29.71 0.02 4.25
CA SER A 4 29.66 -1.41 3.92
C SER A 4 28.83 -1.65 2.65
N VAL A 5 29.26 -2.58 1.81
CA VAL A 5 28.58 -2.95 0.55
C VAL A 5 27.10 -3.32 0.80
N LYS A 6 26.78 -3.85 1.99
CA LYS A 6 25.40 -4.13 2.41
C LYS A 6 24.56 -2.86 2.55
N ASP A 7 25.11 -1.80 3.14
CA ASP A 7 24.42 -0.53 3.34
C ASP A 7 24.19 0.20 2.01
N LYS A 8 25.15 0.10 1.08
CA LYS A 8 24.99 0.61 -0.29
C LYS A 8 23.82 -0.07 -1.01
N LYS A 9 23.74 -1.41 -0.95
CA LYS A 9 22.62 -2.18 -1.55
C LYS A 9 21.27 -1.82 -0.93
N ARG A 10 21.21 -1.64 0.39
CA ARG A 10 19.99 -1.21 1.10
C ARG A 10 19.55 0.18 0.62
N LYS A 11 20.49 1.12 0.52
CA LYS A 11 20.21 2.47 0.03
C LYS A 11 19.65 2.47 -1.39
N THR A 12 20.24 1.70 -2.31
CA THR A 12 19.73 1.55 -3.68
C THR A 12 18.31 0.99 -3.71
N LYS A 13 18.01 -0.03 -2.90
CA LYS A 13 16.65 -0.59 -2.81
C LYS A 13 15.64 0.44 -2.31
N LEU A 14 16.01 1.24 -1.30
CA LEU A 14 15.13 2.27 -0.77
C LEU A 14 14.84 3.36 -1.81
N LEU A 15 15.84 3.77 -2.59
CA LEU A 15 15.64 4.72 -3.69
C LEU A 15 14.68 4.17 -4.74
N LEU A 16 14.86 2.91 -5.15
CA LEU A 16 13.97 2.25 -6.09
C LEU A 16 12.52 2.18 -5.57
N ILE A 17 12.32 1.89 -4.28
CA ILE A 17 10.97 1.89 -3.68
C ILE A 17 10.33 3.28 -3.77
N VAL A 18 11.09 4.33 -3.48
CA VAL A 18 10.59 5.71 -3.56
C VAL A 18 10.22 6.07 -5.00
N GLU A 19 11.07 5.73 -5.97
CA GLU A 19 10.79 5.97 -7.40
C GLU A 19 9.53 5.24 -7.87
N LEU A 20 9.40 3.95 -7.54
CA LEU A 20 8.21 3.17 -7.89
C LEU A 20 6.96 3.70 -7.20
N HIS A 21 7.06 4.18 -5.97
CA HIS A 21 5.93 4.76 -5.25
C HIS A 21 5.47 6.09 -5.87
N LEU A 22 6.41 6.97 -6.24
CA LEU A 22 6.11 8.22 -6.93
C LEU A 22 5.48 7.95 -8.30
N GLU A 23 5.99 6.97 -9.05
CA GLU A 23 5.44 6.59 -10.35
C GLU A 23 4.05 5.97 -10.22
N ALA A 24 3.82 5.14 -9.19
CA ALA A 24 2.49 4.61 -8.89
C ALA A 24 1.50 5.74 -8.55
N LEU A 25 1.90 6.73 -7.76
CA LEU A 25 1.07 7.91 -7.47
C LEU A 25 0.78 8.74 -8.74
N ARG A 26 1.79 8.92 -9.59
CA ARG A 26 1.64 9.62 -10.87
C ARG A 26 0.65 8.90 -11.80
N LEU A 27 0.75 7.58 -11.89
CA LEU A 27 -0.10 6.73 -12.73
C LEU A 27 -1.52 6.58 -12.18
N ALA A 28 -1.67 6.48 -10.86
CA ALA A 28 -2.99 6.40 -10.22
C ALA A 28 -3.82 7.67 -10.42
N GLY A 29 -3.18 8.79 -10.75
CA GLY A 29 -3.81 10.09 -10.81
C GLY A 29 -4.33 10.55 -9.45
N ASN A 30 -5.13 11.62 -9.43
CA ASN A 30 -5.83 12.01 -8.21
C ASN A 30 -7.02 11.08 -8.00
N MET A 31 -7.02 10.36 -6.89
CA MET A 31 -8.16 9.56 -6.46
C MET A 31 -9.40 10.46 -6.35
N SER A 32 -10.45 10.12 -7.10
CA SER A 32 -11.73 10.84 -7.07
C SER A 32 -12.33 10.80 -5.67
N ALA A 33 -13.19 11.78 -5.37
CA ALA A 33 -13.94 11.82 -4.12
C ALA A 33 -14.74 10.52 -3.88
N ASN A 34 -15.31 9.94 -4.94
CA ASN A 34 -16.06 8.69 -4.85
C ASN A 34 -15.17 7.49 -4.50
N GLN A 35 -13.99 7.37 -5.12
CA GLN A 35 -13.03 6.31 -4.79
C GLN A 35 -12.54 6.46 -3.34
N ARG A 36 -12.25 7.69 -2.89
CA ARG A 36 -11.87 7.97 -1.51
C ARG A 36 -12.96 7.51 -0.53
N ARG A 37 -14.21 7.92 -0.79
CA ARG A 37 -15.35 7.58 0.05
C ARG A 37 -15.62 6.07 0.07
N PHE A 38 -15.44 5.39 -1.06
CA PHE A 38 -15.56 3.93 -1.10
C PHE A 38 -14.53 3.24 -0.20
N ILE A 39 -13.26 3.68 -0.25
CA ILE A 39 -12.20 3.14 0.62
C ILE A 39 -12.48 3.46 2.10
N GLU A 40 -12.89 4.68 2.43
CA GLU A 40 -13.24 5.07 3.81
C GLU A 40 -14.38 4.21 4.37
N VAL A 41 -15.44 3.98 3.59
CA VAL A 41 -16.55 3.10 3.97
C VAL A 41 -16.06 1.65 4.10
N ALA A 42 -15.25 1.15 3.17
CA ALA A 42 -14.71 -0.21 3.25
C ALA A 42 -13.84 -0.43 4.49
N LEU A 43 -13.02 0.56 4.88
CA LEU A 43 -12.20 0.46 6.09
C LEU A 43 -13.04 0.55 7.37
N THR A 44 -14.08 1.39 7.38
CA THR A 44 -14.92 1.62 8.56
C THR A 44 -15.92 0.48 8.78
N CYS A 45 -16.61 0.07 7.71
CA CYS A 45 -17.71 -0.89 7.78
C CYS A 45 -17.29 -2.30 7.35
N GLY A 46 -16.20 -2.45 6.60
CA GLY A 46 -15.74 -3.76 6.10
C GLY A 46 -15.63 -4.83 7.17
N PRO A 47 -15.05 -4.57 8.36
CA PRO A 47 -14.97 -5.56 9.43
C PRO A 47 -16.33 -6.09 9.91
N GLU A 48 -17.37 -5.25 9.89
CA GLU A 48 -18.73 -5.62 10.29
C GLU A 48 -19.50 -6.31 9.15
N LEU A 49 -19.13 -6.00 7.91
CA LEU A 49 -19.71 -6.58 6.69
C LEU A 49 -18.99 -7.85 6.22
N GLU A 50 -17.90 -8.23 6.88
CA GLU A 50 -17.14 -9.43 6.54
C GLU A 50 -18.04 -10.67 6.72
N PRO A 51 -18.22 -11.51 5.69
CA PRO A 51 -19.05 -12.70 5.81
C PRO A 51 -18.42 -13.66 6.82
N SER A 52 -19.26 -14.32 7.61
CA SER A 52 -18.78 -15.34 8.56
C SER A 52 -18.53 -16.70 7.88
N GLY A 53 -17.73 -17.54 8.53
CA GLY A 53 -17.51 -18.93 8.11
C GLY A 53 -16.53 -19.06 6.93
N LEU A 54 -16.81 -20.01 6.02
CA LEU A 54 -15.92 -20.38 4.91
C LEU A 54 -15.72 -19.27 3.86
N LEU A 55 -16.56 -18.24 3.91
CA LEU A 55 -16.49 -17.08 3.01
C LEU A 55 -15.67 -15.94 3.59
N ALA A 56 -15.30 -16.01 4.88
CA ALA A 56 -14.46 -15.01 5.50
C ALA A 56 -13.06 -15.02 4.87
N GLY A 57 -12.53 -13.84 4.57
CA GLY A 57 -11.14 -13.67 4.21
C GLY A 57 -10.22 -14.24 5.29
N ARG A 58 -9.03 -14.70 4.86
CA ARG A 58 -8.00 -15.17 5.79
C ARG A 58 -7.58 -13.99 6.68
N LYS A 59 -7.83 -14.09 7.98
CA LYS A 59 -7.30 -13.14 8.97
C LYS A 59 -5.78 -13.34 9.03
N SER A 60 -5.01 -12.36 8.54
CA SER A 60 -3.54 -12.32 8.62
C SER A 60 -3.08 -11.75 9.95
#